data_AF-A0AAW5ELF9-F1
#
_entry.id   AF-A0AAW5ELF9-F1
#
_cell.length_a   1.000
_cell.length_b   1.000
_cell.length_c   1.000
_cell.angle_alpha   90.00
_cell.angle_beta   90.00
_cell.angle_gamma   90.00
#
_symmetry.space_group_name_H-M   'P 1'
#
loop_
_entity.id
_entity.type
_entity.pdbx_description
1 polymer ?
#
loop_
_entity_poly.entity_id
_entity_poly.type
_entity_poly.pdbx_seq_one_letter_code
_entity_poly.pdbx_strand_id
1 'polypeptide(L)' 'KDIQNTGVKYLISGDGGCLLNIDGTMRRMGLDVKGIHLYEFLFKRLEGERL' A
#
# COMPACT_ATOMS: atom_id res chain seq x y z
N LYS A 1 9.77 8.33 7.41
CA LYS A 1 9.07 8.43 8.72
C LYS A 1 7.64 8.91 8.54
N ASP A 2 7.36 9.79 7.58
CA ASP A 2 6.03 10.39 7.38
C ASP A 2 4.92 9.34 7.23
N ILE A 3 5.12 8.32 6.39
CA ILE A 3 4.14 7.23 6.21
C ILE A 3 3.88 6.45 7.51
N GLN A 4 4.87 6.32 8.40
CA GLN A 4 4.67 5.65 9.69
C GLN A 4 3.92 6.56 10.67
N ASN A 5 4.25 7.85 10.65
CA ASN A 5 3.66 8.85 11.53
C ASN A 5 2.17 9.07 11.27
N THR A 6 1.67 8.77 10.06
CA THR A 6 0.24 8.82 9.77
C THR A 6 -0.54 7.65 10.36
N GLY A 7 0.12 6.57 10.80
CA GLY A 7 -0.55 5.38 11.34
C GLY A 7 -1.35 4.59 10.31
N VAL A 8 -1.06 4.77 9.01
CA VAL A 8 -1.79 4.07 7.94
C VAL A 8 -1.48 2.58 7.92
N LYS A 9 -2.46 1.78 7.50
CA LYS A 9 -2.30 0.34 7.23
C LYS A 9 -2.09 0.02 5.75
N TYR A 10 -2.45 0.95 4.88
CA TYR A 10 -2.39 0.77 3.44
C TYR A 10 -1.71 1.96 2.78
N LEU A 11 -0.77 1.68 1.88
CA LEU A 11 -0.18 2.65 0.97
C LEU A 11 -0.67 2.36 -0.45
N ILE A 12 -1.39 3.30 -1.05
CA ILE A 12 -1.93 3.17 -2.41
C ILE A 12 -1.01 3.91 -3.38
N SER A 13 -0.58 3.24 -4.46
CA SER A 13 0.20 3.86 -5.55
C SER A 13 -0.37 3.48 -6.91
N GLY A 14 -0.41 4.43 -7.85
CA GLY A 14 -0.71 4.16 -9.25
C GLY A 14 0.52 3.78 -10.09
N ASP A 15 1.72 3.92 -9.53
CA ASP A 15 2.97 3.49 -10.16
C ASP A 15 3.46 2.19 -9.52
N GLY A 16 3.55 1.13 -10.33
CA GLY A 16 3.96 -0.20 -9.88
C GLY A 16 5.45 -0.30 -9.52
N GLY A 17 6.32 0.48 -10.16
CA GLY A 17 7.77 0.47 -9.89
C GLY A 17 8.09 1.11 -8.55
N CYS A 18 7.51 2.27 -8.27
CA CYS A 18 7.55 2.93 -6.97
C CYS A 18 6.94 2.05 -5.89
N LEU A 19 5.78 1.44 -6.15
CA LEU A 19 5.12 0.56 -5.19
C LEU A 19 6.02 -0.61 -4.79
N LEU A 20 6.64 -1.28 -5.75
CA LEU A 20 7.54 -2.41 -5.50
C LEU A 20 8.72 -2.03 -4.60
N ASN A 21 9.33 -0.88 -4.85
CA ASN A 21 10.46 -0.40 -4.04
C ASN A 21 10.03 -0.01 -2.62
N ILE A 22 8.90 0.69 -2.49
CA ILE A 22 8.41 1.16 -1.20
C ILE A 22 7.92 -0.01 -0.35
N ASP A 23 7.05 -0.88 -0.91
CA ASP A 23 6.51 -2.05 -0.22
C ASP A 23 7.62 -3.01 0.22
N GLY A 24 8.58 -3.29 -0.68
CA GLY A 24 9.75 -4.10 -0.37
C GLY A 24 10.60 -3.52 0.77
N THR A 25 10.78 -2.20 0.79
CA THR A 25 11.52 -1.50 1.86
C THR A 25 10.77 -1.55 3.19
N MET A 26 9.46 -1.27 3.19
CA MET A 26 8.63 -1.33 4.39
C MET A 26 8.60 -2.73 5.01
N ARG A 27 8.49 -3.76 4.16
CA ARG A 27 8.55 -5.15 4.59
C ARG A 27 9.90 -5.51 5.21
N ARG A 28 11.03 -5.07 4.62
CA ARG A 28 12.37 -5.26 5.19
C ARG A 28 12.54 -4.55 6.54
N MET A 29 11.86 -3.43 6.73
CA MET A 29 11.83 -2.68 8.00
C MET A 29 10.88 -3.29 9.05
N GLY A 30 10.13 -4.35 8.71
CA GLY A 30 9.17 -4.97 9.62
C GLY A 30 7.95 -4.11 9.94
N LEU A 31 7.60 -3.17 9.04
CA LEU A 31 6.46 -2.27 9.24
C LEU A 31 5.15 -2.96 8.84
N ASP A 32 4.10 -2.73 9.62
CA ASP A 32 2.74 -3.20 9.33
C ASP A 32 1.99 -2.20 8.44
N VAL A 33 2.53 -1.97 7.24
CA VAL A 33 1.95 -1.14 6.17
C VAL A 33 1.97 -1.96 4.88
N LYS A 34 0.81 -2.17 4.27
CA LYS A 34 0.65 -2.96 3.04
C LYS A 34 0.55 -2.06 1.81
N GLY A 35 1.42 -2.28 0.83
CA GLY A 35 1.31 -1.67 -0.49
C GLY A 35 0.15 -2.26 -1.31
N ILE A 36 -0.63 -1.41 -1.98
CA ILE A 36 -1.68 -1.81 -2.92
C ILE A 36 -1.63 -0.92 -4.17
N HIS A 37 -1.80 -1.54 -5.34
CA HIS A 37 -1.87 -0.79 -6.59
C HIS A 37 -3.23 -0.11 -6.74
N LEU A 38 -3.29 1.09 -7.32
CA LEU A 38 -4.53 1.84 -7.49
C LEU A 38 -5.61 1.04 -8.23
N TYR A 39 -5.23 0.30 -9.27
CA TYR A 39 -6.15 -0.61 -9.98
C TYR A 39 -6.78 -1.64 -9.03
N GLU A 40 -5.97 -2.33 -8.21
CA GLU A 40 -6.46 -3.34 -7.27
C GLU A 40 -7.38 -2.70 -6.22
N PHE A 41 -7.01 -1.53 -5.71
CA PHE A 41 -7.85 -0.77 -4.79
C PHE A 41 -9.23 -0.48 -5.39
N LEU A 42 -9.28 0.06 -6.60
CA LEU A 42 -10.55 0.38 -7.27
C LEU A 42 -11.36 -0.88 -7.56
N PHE A 43 -10.71 -1.93 -8.07
CA PHE A 43 -11.35 -3.21 -8.36
C PHE A 43 -12.01 -3.80 -7.10
N LYS A 44 -11.28 -3.88 -5.99
CA LYS A 44 -11.83 -4.33 -4.70
C LYS A 44 -13.03 -3.51 -4.23
N ARG A 45 -13.01 -2.19 -4.46
CA ARG A 45 -14.15 -1.32 -4.12
C ARG A 45 -15.37 -1.54 -5.00
N LEU A 46 -15.18 -1.86 -6.27
CA LEU A 46 -16.27 -2.22 -7.18
C LEU A 46 -16.88 -3.59 -6.82
N GLU A 47 -16.06 -4.54 -6.40
CA GLU A 47 -16.49 -5.87 -5.94
C GLU A 47 -17.07 -5.88 -4.51
N GLY A 48 -17.05 -4.75 -3.80
CA GLY A 48 -17.51 -4.66 -2.41
C GLY A 48 -16.58 -5.33 -1.39
N GLU A 49 -15.33 -5.61 -1.75
CA GLU A 49 -14.31 -6.15 -0.86
C GLU A 49 -13.80 -5.09 0.13
N ARG A 50 -13.58 -5.52 1.38
CA ARG A 50 -13.00 -4.67 2.43
C ARG A 50 -11.47 -4.81 2.45
N LEU A 51 -10.81 -3.66 2.58
CA LEU A 51 -9.39 -3.55 2.92
C LEU A 51 -9.23 -3.48 4.44
#